data_AF-A0A256ZNN4-F1
#
_entry.id   AF-A0A256ZNN4-F1
#
_cell.length_a   1.000
_cell.length_b   1.000
_cell.length_c   1.000
_cell.angle_alpha   90.00
_cell.angle_beta   90.00
_cell.angle_gamma   90.00
#
_symmetry.space_group_name_H-M   'P 1'
#
loop_
_entity.id
_entity.type
_entity.pdbx_description
1 polymer ?
#
loop_
_entity_poly.entity_id
_entity_poly.type
_entity_poly.pdbx_seq_one_letter_code
_entity_poly.pdbx_strand_id
1 'polypeptide(L)' 'MASSKDRVAIRLDVIADIIKHLDEDEELQEIFGRPVSKSLIIVADNNDLRIEEGGGKELSEKESEKFLEVLNKAVKRYTT' A
#
# COMPACT_ATOMS: atom_id res chain seq x y z
N MET A 1 -1.03 14.73 -23.12
CA MET A 1 -2.32 14.12 -22.75
C MET A 1 -2.06 12.66 -22.43
N ALA A 2 -2.19 12.24 -21.17
CA ALA A 2 -2.12 10.83 -20.81
C ALA A 2 -3.31 10.11 -21.45
N SER A 3 -3.02 9.07 -22.24
CA SER A 3 -4.02 8.19 -22.84
C SER A 3 -4.90 7.59 -21.73
N SER A 4 -6.21 7.52 -21.93
CA SER A 4 -7.14 6.87 -21.00
C SER A 4 -6.85 5.38 -20.76
N LYS A 5 -5.89 4.80 -21.50
CA LYS A 5 -5.46 3.41 -21.36
C LYS A 5 -4.58 3.13 -20.13
N ASP A 6 -3.98 4.16 -19.52
CA ASP A 6 -3.03 3.97 -18.41
C ASP A 6 -3.59 4.42 -17.04
N ARG A 7 -4.88 4.80 -16.99
CA ARG A 7 -5.51 5.24 -15.73
C ARG A 7 -5.94 4.03 -14.89
N VAL A 8 -5.18 3.76 -13.85
CA VAL A 8 -5.58 2.83 -12.78
C VAL A 8 -6.49 3.57 -11.81
N ALA A 9 -7.75 3.15 -11.72
CA ALA A 9 -8.71 3.67 -10.76
C ALA A 9 -9.08 2.57 -9.77
N ILE A 10 -8.86 2.82 -8.47
CA ILE A 10 -9.27 1.92 -7.39
C ILE A 10 -10.43 2.58 -6.66
N ARG A 11 -11.48 1.82 -6.36
CA ARG A 11 -12.60 2.33 -5.57
C ARG A 11 -12.13 2.64 -4.14
N LEU A 12 -12.65 3.72 -3.56
CA LEU A 12 -12.23 4.15 -2.22
C LEU A 12 -12.58 3.13 -1.12
N ASP A 13 -13.66 2.37 -1.28
CA ASP A 13 -13.99 1.31 -0.34
C ASP A 13 -13.07 0.09 -0.47
N VAL A 14 -12.62 -0.22 -1.69
CA VAL A 14 -11.55 -1.21 -1.92
C VAL A 14 -10.24 -0.76 -1.26
N ILE A 15 -9.91 0.54 -1.27
CA ILE A 15 -8.77 1.06 -0.52
C ILE A 15 -8.94 0.84 0.99
N ALA A 16 -10.15 1.04 1.53
CA ALA A 16 -10.42 0.77 2.95
C ALA A 16 -10.20 -0.71 3.31
N ASP A 17 -10.62 -1.63 2.43
CA ASP A 17 -10.38 -3.07 2.60
C ASP A 17 -8.89 -3.43 2.54
N ILE A 18 -8.14 -2.82 1.62
CA ILE A 18 -6.68 -2.97 1.53
C ILE A 18 -6.03 -2.47 2.83
N ILE A 19 -6.38 -1.27 3.31
CA ILE A 19 -5.82 -0.71 4.55
C ILE A 19 -6.11 -1.64 5.73
N LYS A 20 -7.35 -2.12 5.86
CA LYS A 20 -7.73 -3.07 6.91
C LYS A 20 -6.89 -4.35 6.83
N HIS A 21 -6.67 -4.87 5.64
CA HIS A 21 -5.84 -6.07 5.44
C HIS A 21 -4.39 -5.84 5.87
N LEU A 22 -3.81 -4.69 5.52
CA LEU A 22 -2.46 -4.32 5.96
C LEU A 22 -2.38 -4.14 7.47
N ASP A 23 -3.40 -3.53 8.08
CA ASP A 23 -3.48 -3.34 9.53
C ASP A 23 -3.63 -4.65 10.31
N GLU A 24 -4.12 -5.72 9.69
CA GLU A 24 -4.29 -7.05 10.29
C GLU A 24 -3.09 -7.99 10.07
N ASP A 25 -2.14 -7.65 9.19
CA ASP A 25 -0.98 -8.49 8.89
C ASP A 25 0.09 -8.42 10.01
N GLU A 26 0.32 -9.54 10.68
CA GLU A 26 1.23 -9.60 11.85
C GLU A 26 2.67 -9.23 11.50
N GLU A 27 3.16 -9.62 10.32
CA GLU A 27 4.53 -9.31 9.90
C GLU A 27 4.67 -7.82 9.56
N LEU A 28 3.69 -7.22 8.90
CA LEU A 28 3.70 -5.77 8.67
C LEU A 28 3.59 -5.00 9.98
N GLN A 29 2.83 -5.48 10.95
CA GLN A 29 2.76 -4.84 12.27
C GLN A 29 4.10 -4.86 13.01
N GLU A 30 4.92 -5.91 12.84
CA GLU A 30 6.28 -5.94 13.38
C GLU A 30 7.19 -4.90 12.73
N ILE A 31 7.00 -4.65 11.43
CA ILE A 31 7.78 -3.68 10.66
C ILE A 31 7.33 -2.24 10.94
N PHE A 32 6.04 -1.97 10.89
CA PHE A 32 5.47 -0.61 10.84
C PHE A 32 4.78 -0.19 12.13
N GLY A 33 4.60 -1.09 13.09
CA GLY A 33 3.82 -0.85 14.30
C GLY A 33 2.31 -1.07 14.10
N ARG A 34 1.55 -0.79 15.15
CA ARG A 34 0.09 -1.03 15.20
C ARG A 34 -0.67 0.29 15.40
N PRO A 35 -1.60 0.69 14.52
CA PRO A 35 -1.88 0.10 13.19
C PRO A 35 -0.79 0.44 12.16
N VAL A 36 -0.61 -0.44 11.16
CA VAL A 36 0.36 -0.29 10.05
C VAL A 36 0.09 0.98 9.25
N SER A 37 -1.19 1.29 9.04
CA SER A 37 -1.69 2.44 8.28
C SER A 37 -1.20 3.80 8.78
N LYS A 38 -0.77 3.92 10.05
CA LYS A 38 -0.16 5.18 10.55
C LYS A 38 1.22 5.46 9.98
N SER A 39 1.87 4.44 9.43
CA SER A 39 3.22 4.52 8.86
C SER A 39 3.21 4.56 7.34
N LEU A 40 2.02 4.51 6.72
CA LEU A 40 1.85 4.49 5.27
C LEU A 40 1.16 5.76 4.77
N ILE A 41 1.50 6.18 3.55
CA ILE A 41 0.90 7.31 2.86
C ILE A 41 0.44 6.92 1.45
N ILE A 42 -0.55 7.63 0.93
CA ILE A 42 -0.91 7.58 -0.49
C ILE A 42 -0.32 8.81 -1.17
N VAL A 43 0.60 8.58 -2.11
CA VAL A 43 1.22 9.62 -2.92
C VAL A 43 0.51 9.70 -4.26
N ALA A 44 0.13 10.92 -4.66
CA ALA A 44 -0.38 11.24 -5.98
C ALA A 44 0.68 12.03 -6.75
N ASP A 45 1.36 11.40 -7.70
CA ASP A 45 2.39 12.05 -8.53
C ASP A 45 2.19 11.71 -10.01
N ASN A 46 2.23 12.72 -10.89
CA ASN A 46 2.16 12.55 -12.35
C ASN A 46 1.00 11.66 -12.90
N ASN A 47 -0.15 11.61 -12.21
CA ASN A 47 -1.31 10.73 -12.46
C ASN A 47 -1.15 9.27 -11.99
N ASP A 48 -0.09 8.97 -11.24
CA ASP A 48 0.07 7.71 -10.51
C ASP A 48 -0.42 7.87 -9.06
N LEU A 49 -1.02 6.81 -8.53
CA LEU A 49 -1.29 6.65 -7.10
C LEU A 49 -0.41 5.53 -6.56
N ARG A 50 0.35 5.82 -5.49
CA ARG A 50 1.28 4.87 -4.85
C ARG A 50 1.01 4.81 -3.36
N ILE A 51 1.15 3.62 -2.77
CA ILE A 51 1.18 3.45 -1.32
C ILE A 51 2.65 3.30 -0.93
N GLU A 52 3.12 4.19 -0.07
CA GLU A 52 4.53 4.30 0.32
C GLU A 52 4.66 4.40 1.85
N GLU A 53 5.87 4.18 2.37
CA GLU A 53 6.20 4.49 3.77
C GLU A 53 6.25 6.02 3.97
N GLY A 54 5.72 6.50 5.10
CA GLY A 54 5.49 7.93 5.36
C GLY A 54 6.71 8.77 5.77
N GLY A 55 7.93 8.24 5.65
CA GLY A 55 9.17 8.89 6.05
C GLY A 55 9.50 8.78 7.55
N GLY A 56 8.84 7.89 8.27
CA GLY A 56 9.06 7.63 9.71
C GLY A 56 10.09 6.55 9.99
N LYS A 57 10.43 5.69 9.02
CA LYS A 57 11.35 4.55 9.21
C LYS A 57 12.12 4.21 7.93
N GLU A 58 13.44 4.05 8.04
CA GLU A 58 14.23 3.39 6.98
C GLU A 58 13.97 1.88 7.01
N LEU A 59 13.45 1.33 5.90
CA LEU A 59 13.24 -0.11 5.74
C LEU A 59 14.51 -0.78 5.22
N SER A 60 14.84 -1.93 5.78
CA SER A 60 15.81 -2.84 5.17
C SER A 60 15.27 -3.43 3.85
N GLU A 61 16.16 -4.01 3.05
CA GLU A 61 15.80 -4.69 1.80
C GLU A 61 14.75 -5.78 2.03
N LYS A 62 14.94 -6.60 3.07
CA LYS A 62 14.00 -7.66 3.46
C LYS A 62 12.64 -7.13 3.89
N GLU A 63 12.60 -6.04 4.67
CA GLU A 63 11.34 -5.41 5.09
C GLU A 63 10.60 -4.82 3.88
N SER A 64 11.35 -4.24 2.94
CA SER A 64 10.79 -3.68 1.70
C SER A 64 10.20 -4.76 0.81
N GLU A 65 10.92 -5.87 0.60
CA GLU A 65 10.42 -7.03 -0.15
C GLU A 65 9.14 -7.58 0.47
N LYS A 66 9.12 -7.73 1.80
CA LYS A 66 7.94 -8.22 2.52
C LYS A 66 6.75 -7.28 2.39
N PHE A 67 6.97 -5.98 2.57
CA PHE A 67 5.95 -4.96 2.40
C PHE A 67 5.32 -5.03 1.01
N LEU A 68 6.14 -5.07 -0.04
CA LEU A 68 5.67 -5.16 -1.42
C LEU A 68 4.93 -6.47 -1.69
N GLU A 69 5.37 -7.59 -1.11
CA GLU A 69 4.69 -8.88 -1.24
C GLU A 69 3.27 -8.81 -0.67
N VAL A 70 3.11 -8.33 0.57
CA VAL A 70 1.81 -8.25 1.24
C VAL A 70 0.90 -7.24 0.54
N LEU A 71 1.43 -6.06 0.17
CA LEU A 71 0.67 -5.06 -0.57
C LEU A 71 0.16 -5.60 -1.90
N ASN A 72 1.00 -6.30 -2.67
CA ASN A 72 0.59 -6.90 -3.94
C ASN A 72 -0.49 -7.98 -3.75
N LYS A 73 -0.42 -8.78 -2.68
CA LYS A 73 -1.47 -9.75 -2.34
C LYS A 73 -2.79 -9.05 -1.99
N ALA A 74 -2.73 -8.00 -1.19
CA ALA A 74 -3.88 -7.19 -0.81
C ALA A 74 -4.57 -6.61 -2.05
N VAL A 75 -3.81 -5.90 -2.90
CA VAL A 75 -4.34 -5.28 -4.12
C VAL A 75 -5.01 -6.33 -5.01
N LYS A 76 -4.30 -7.43 -5.34
CA LYS A 76 -4.88 -8.52 -6.16
C LYS A 76 -6.16 -9.10 -5.55
N ARG A 77 -6.24 -9.23 -4.24
CA ARG A 77 -7.41 -9.79 -3.57
C ARG A 77 -8.67 -8.92 -3.73
N TYR A 78 -8.51 -7.60 -3.71
CA TYR A 78 -9.65 -6.67 -3.63
C TYR A 78 -9.95 -5.92 -4.95
N THR A 79 -9.08 -6.02 -5.97
CA THR A 79 -9.30 -5.39 -7.27
C THR A 79 -9.66 -6.34 -8.42
N THR A 80 -9.71 -7.66 -8.17
CA THR A 80 -10.09 -8.68 -9.17
C THR A 80 -11.47 -9.24 -8.87
#